data_AF-A0A3N5LKK0-F1
#
_entry.id   AF-A0A3N5LKK0-F1
#
_cell.length_a   1.000
_cell.length_b   1.000
_cell.length_c   1.000
_cell.angle_alpha   90.00
_cell.angle_beta   90.00
_cell.angle_gamma   90.00
#
_symmetry.space_group_name_H-M   'P 1'
#
loop_
_entity.id
_entity.type
_entity.pdbx_description
1 polymer ?
#
loop_
_entity_poly.entity_id
_entity_poly.type
_entity_poly.pdbx_seq_one_letter_code
_entity_poly.pdbx_strand_id
1 'polypeptide(L)'
;MVENHKRSFLRASLLVLLGLITIAFVAVAAEVSMTPPPLAPRRNPAGNYAGEWKGTVRVTMPDQRELALPLHLNIRSDGTVQGSIGQARVKARFEWNRSWLGRALHLRSDYIITGQVSGFSGGPAAGQNETLSIPLAPETSYLRGAVFIGKRGPSRISLFLVRRQESSGSRRLLESL
;
A
#
# COMPACT_ATOMS: atom_id res chain seq x y z
N MET A 1 -58.33 14.83 -6.55
CA MET A 1 -57.20 15.78 -6.71
C MET A 1 -56.05 15.52 -5.71
N VAL A 2 -56.32 15.06 -4.48
CA VAL A 2 -55.30 14.80 -3.43
C VAL A 2 -54.35 13.63 -3.75
N GLU A 3 -54.80 12.61 -4.48
CA GLU A 3 -54.01 11.39 -4.73
C GLU A 3 -52.86 11.60 -5.73
N ASN A 4 -53.03 12.49 -6.71
CA ASN A 4 -51.96 12.85 -7.65
C ASN A 4 -50.82 13.62 -6.98
N HIS A 5 -51.12 14.41 -5.93
CA HIS A 5 -50.11 15.18 -5.19
C HIS A 5 -49.23 14.27 -4.30
N LYS A 6 -49.80 13.19 -3.74
CA LYS A 6 -49.04 12.18 -2.99
C LYS A 6 -48.13 11.36 -3.91
N ARG A 7 -48.60 11.00 -5.11
CA ARG A 7 -47.79 10.24 -6.09
C ARG A 7 -46.65 11.07 -6.69
N SER A 8 -46.85 12.37 -6.92
CA SER A 8 -45.77 13.27 -7.37
C SER A 8 -44.72 13.49 -6.28
N PHE A 9 -45.14 13.64 -5.02
CA PHE A 9 -44.23 13.76 -3.88
C PHE A 9 -43.39 12.50 -3.66
N LEU A 10 -44.01 11.30 -3.73
CA LEU A 10 -43.30 10.03 -3.63
C LEU A 10 -42.29 9.83 -4.76
N ARG A 11 -42.64 10.22 -6.01
CA ARG A 11 -41.70 10.17 -7.14
C ARG A 11 -40.54 11.14 -6.96
N ALA A 12 -40.81 12.37 -6.54
CA ALA A 12 -39.76 13.36 -6.26
C ALA A 12 -38.83 12.88 -5.14
N SER A 13 -39.39 12.36 -4.04
CA SER A 13 -38.61 11.80 -2.93
C SER A 13 -37.78 10.59 -3.38
N LEU A 14 -38.33 9.72 -4.23
CA LEU A 14 -37.61 8.57 -4.78
C LEU A 14 -36.44 9.02 -5.67
N LEU A 15 -36.65 10.03 -6.53
CA LEU A 15 -35.61 10.57 -7.39
C LEU A 15 -34.49 11.24 -6.58
N VAL A 16 -34.84 11.99 -5.53
CA VAL A 16 -33.86 12.58 -4.61
C VAL A 16 -33.06 11.49 -3.90
N LEU A 17 -33.74 10.47 -3.36
CA LEU A 17 -33.06 9.36 -2.70
C LEU A 17 -32.13 8.60 -3.65
N LEU A 18 -32.60 8.31 -4.87
CA LEU A 18 -31.81 7.63 -5.88
C LEU A 18 -30.58 8.46 -6.27
N GLY A 19 -30.76 9.78 -6.45
CA GLY A 19 -29.66 10.71 -6.71
C GLY A 19 -28.61 10.73 -5.59
N LEU A 20 -29.05 10.78 -4.33
CA LEU A 20 -28.15 10.72 -3.18
C LEU A 20 -27.38 9.39 -3.11
N ILE A 21 -28.05 8.27 -3.38
CA ILE A 21 -27.42 6.94 -3.44
C ILE A 21 -26.37 6.90 -4.56
N THR A 22 -26.68 7.42 -5.75
CA THR A 22 -25.72 7.45 -6.86
C THR A 22 -24.49 8.28 -6.51
N ILE A 23 -24.67 9.46 -5.90
CA ILE A 23 -23.55 10.31 -5.47
C ILE A 23 -22.69 9.58 -4.42
N ALA A 24 -23.30 8.97 -3.41
CA ALA A 24 -22.59 8.20 -2.40
C ALA A 24 -21.82 7.03 -3.01
N PHE A 25 -22.42 6.30 -3.95
CA PHE A 25 -21.78 5.21 -4.65
C PHE A 25 -20.55 5.67 -5.44
N VAL A 26 -20.67 6.77 -6.20
CA VAL A 26 -19.55 7.34 -6.96
C VAL A 26 -18.41 7.77 -6.03
N ALA A 27 -18.72 8.38 -4.89
CA ALA A 27 -17.72 8.77 -3.90
C ALA A 27 -16.96 7.55 -3.35
N VAL A 28 -17.66 6.48 -2.98
CA VAL A 28 -17.03 5.23 -2.51
C VAL A 28 -16.21 4.58 -3.63
N ALA A 29 -16.71 4.56 -4.86
CA ALA A 29 -15.99 4.00 -6.00
C ALA A 29 -14.66 4.75 -6.26
N ALA A 30 -14.67 6.08 -6.18
CA ALA A 30 -13.47 6.89 -6.31
C ALA A 30 -12.45 6.60 -5.19
N GLU A 31 -12.93 6.48 -3.95
CA GLU A 31 -12.10 6.13 -2.78
C GLU A 31 -11.41 4.77 -2.91
N VAL A 32 -12.09 3.78 -3.51
CA VAL A 32 -11.53 2.44 -3.69
C VAL A 32 -10.59 2.37 -4.90
N SER A 33 -10.84 3.16 -5.95
CA SER A 33 -10.13 3.02 -7.23
C SER A 33 -8.86 3.86 -7.34
N MET A 34 -8.76 4.97 -6.60
CA MET A 34 -7.62 5.89 -6.69
C MET A 34 -6.53 5.54 -5.68
N THR A 35 -5.29 5.91 -6.01
CA THR A 35 -4.14 5.85 -5.11
C THR A 35 -3.30 7.11 -5.32
N PRO A 36 -3.17 8.00 -4.32
CA PRO A 36 -3.89 7.96 -3.04
C PRO A 36 -5.42 8.19 -3.20
N PRO A 37 -6.25 7.70 -2.27
CA PRO A 37 -7.68 8.03 -2.26
C PRO A 37 -7.94 9.53 -2.09
N PRO A 38 -9.03 10.10 -2.67
CA PRO A 38 -9.33 11.53 -2.59
C PRO A 38 -9.41 12.09 -1.16
N LEU A 39 -9.95 11.31 -0.23
CA LEU A 39 -10.10 11.68 1.18
C LEU A 39 -8.90 11.26 2.05
N ALA A 40 -7.80 10.80 1.44
CA ALA A 40 -6.58 10.52 2.18
C ALA A 40 -5.96 11.82 2.74
N PRO A 41 -5.21 11.75 3.86
CA PRO A 41 -4.51 12.91 4.38
C PRO A 41 -3.55 13.51 3.34
N ARG A 42 -3.52 14.84 3.23
CA ARG A 42 -2.65 15.54 2.25
C ARG A 42 -1.15 15.39 2.52
N ARG A 43 -0.77 15.19 3.78
CA ARG A 43 0.63 15.02 4.16
C ARG A 43 1.09 13.60 3.84
N ASN A 44 2.22 13.47 3.14
CA ASN A 44 2.83 12.18 2.85
C ASN A 44 3.16 11.44 4.18
N PRO A 45 2.78 10.16 4.34
CA PRO A 45 3.03 9.42 5.56
C PRO A 45 4.52 9.06 5.77
N ALA A 46 5.34 9.16 4.73
CA ALA A 46 6.73 8.71 4.73
C ALA A 46 7.61 9.34 5.80
N GLY A 47 7.31 10.56 6.26
CA GLY A 47 8.08 11.20 7.34
C GLY A 47 8.14 10.37 8.63
N ASN A 48 7.09 9.61 8.95
CA ASN A 48 7.03 8.76 10.15
C ASN A 48 7.67 7.38 9.93
N TYR A 49 7.90 7.00 8.67
CA TYR A 49 8.42 5.69 8.27
C TYR A 49 9.77 5.80 7.56
N ALA A 50 10.42 6.96 7.61
CA ALA A 50 11.68 7.18 6.93
C ALA A 50 12.80 6.32 7.55
N GLY A 51 13.66 5.77 6.71
CA GLY A 51 14.80 4.93 7.12
C GLY A 51 14.91 3.64 6.33
N GLU A 52 15.81 2.77 6.81
CA GLU A 52 16.01 1.45 6.24
C GLU A 52 15.05 0.41 6.83
N TRP A 53 14.45 -0.37 5.95
CA TRP A 53 13.54 -1.45 6.22
C TRP A 53 14.09 -2.73 5.61
N LYS A 54 14.24 -3.79 6.42
CA LYS A 54 14.77 -5.08 5.99
C LYS A 54 13.77 -6.18 6.32
N GLY A 55 13.64 -7.19 5.48
CA GLY A 55 12.84 -8.38 5.79
C GLY A 55 13.02 -9.47 4.75
N THR A 56 12.07 -10.41 4.67
CA THR A 56 12.16 -11.55 3.74
C THR A 56 10.85 -11.69 2.97
N VAL A 57 10.91 -11.63 1.64
CA VAL A 57 9.78 -11.96 0.77
C VAL A 57 9.80 -13.47 0.62
N ARG A 58 8.65 -14.14 0.69
CA ARG A 58 8.55 -15.51 0.20
C ARG A 58 7.71 -15.53 -1.05
N VAL A 59 8.21 -16.23 -2.07
CA VAL A 59 7.61 -16.31 -3.39
C VAL A 59 7.33 -17.77 -3.68
N THR A 60 6.07 -18.10 -3.91
CA THR A 60 5.70 -19.43 -4.39
C THR A 60 5.80 -19.46 -5.91
N MET A 61 6.72 -20.28 -6.43
CA MET A 61 6.91 -20.49 -7.86
C MET A 61 5.83 -21.41 -8.45
N PRO A 62 5.64 -21.41 -9.79
CA PRO A 62 4.64 -22.26 -10.45
C PRO A 62 4.80 -23.77 -10.18
N ASP A 63 6.03 -24.21 -9.88
CA ASP A 63 6.38 -25.57 -9.48
C ASP A 63 6.14 -25.86 -7.99
N GLN A 64 5.38 -24.99 -7.31
CA GLN A 64 5.08 -25.03 -5.87
C GLN A 64 6.29 -24.89 -4.95
N ARG A 65 7.48 -24.56 -5.47
CA ARG A 65 8.64 -24.28 -4.62
C ARG A 65 8.49 -22.91 -3.97
N GLU A 66 8.83 -22.83 -2.69
CA GLU A 66 8.87 -21.57 -1.95
C GLU A 66 10.31 -21.05 -1.97
N LEU A 67 10.48 -19.82 -2.46
CA LEU A 67 11.76 -19.11 -2.48
C LEU A 67 11.71 -17.95 -1.51
N ALA A 68 12.62 -17.93 -0.54
CA ALA A 68 12.81 -16.81 0.36
C ALA A 68 13.85 -15.84 -0.23
N LEU A 69 13.44 -14.59 -0.48
CA LEU A 69 14.27 -13.52 -1.01
C LEU A 69 14.43 -12.41 0.03
N PRO A 70 15.65 -11.90 0.29
CA PRO A 70 15.82 -10.76 1.18
C PRO A 70 15.19 -9.49 0.56
N LEU A 71 14.44 -8.73 1.36
CA LEU A 71 13.93 -7.41 1.02
C LEU A 71 14.74 -6.36 1.76
N HIS A 72 15.21 -5.35 1.04
CA HIS A 72 15.82 -4.16 1.60
C HIS A 72 15.18 -2.94 0.95
N LEU A 73 14.54 -2.07 1.73
CA LEU A 73 13.93 -0.83 1.27
C LEU A 73 14.47 0.34 2.09
N ASN A 74 14.71 1.47 1.45
CA ASN A 74 14.99 2.74 2.09
C ASN A 74 13.86 3.69 1.72
N ILE A 75 13.08 4.07 2.72
CA ILE A 75 12.00 5.04 2.58
C ILE A 75 12.58 6.41 2.95
N ARG A 76 12.59 7.32 1.99
CA ARG A 76 12.98 8.72 2.23
C ARG A 76 11.80 9.51 2.78
N SER A 77 12.08 10.61 3.47
CA SER A 77 11.05 11.47 4.06
C SER A 77 10.12 12.13 3.03
N ASP A 78 10.54 12.23 1.77
CA ASP A 78 9.73 12.69 0.63
C ASP A 78 8.79 11.60 0.06
N GLY A 79 8.87 10.38 0.59
CA GLY A 79 8.13 9.19 0.16
C GLY A 79 8.74 8.46 -1.01
N THR A 80 9.90 8.86 -1.51
CA THR A 80 10.64 8.05 -2.49
C THR A 80 11.19 6.80 -1.80
N VAL A 81 11.01 5.64 -2.45
CA VAL A 81 11.49 4.34 -1.97
C VAL A 81 12.50 3.77 -2.96
N GLN A 82 13.65 3.36 -2.45
CA GLN A 82 14.67 2.65 -3.22
C GLN A 82 15.10 1.40 -2.48
N GLY A 83 15.51 0.36 -3.20
CA GLY A 83 15.91 -0.87 -2.52
C GLY A 83 16.15 -2.05 -3.42
N SER A 84 16.07 -3.24 -2.85
CA SER A 84 16.19 -4.51 -3.55
C SER A 84 15.29 -5.60 -3.00
N ILE A 85 14.95 -6.54 -3.88
CA ILE A 85 14.30 -7.82 -3.59
C ILE A 85 15.18 -8.91 -4.18
N GLY A 86 15.92 -9.64 -3.33
CA GLY A 86 17.00 -10.50 -3.79
C GLY A 86 18.02 -9.69 -4.59
N GLN A 87 18.18 -10.02 -5.86
CA GLN A 87 19.06 -9.30 -6.80
C GLN A 87 18.33 -8.19 -7.59
N ALA A 88 17.01 -8.12 -7.50
CA ALA A 88 16.22 -7.15 -8.24
C ALA A 88 16.26 -5.78 -7.57
N ARG A 89 16.34 -4.70 -8.36
CA ARG A 89 16.32 -3.31 -7.85
C ARG A 89 14.90 -2.75 -7.84
N VAL A 90 14.57 -2.00 -6.79
CA VAL A 90 13.27 -1.37 -6.57
C VAL A 90 13.38 0.15 -6.66
N LYS A 91 12.47 0.76 -7.43
CA LYS A 91 12.21 2.21 -7.44
C LYS A 91 10.71 2.43 -7.27
N ALA A 92 10.30 3.02 -6.17
CA ALA A 92 8.89 3.12 -5.79
C ALA A 92 8.57 4.39 -5.00
N ARG A 93 7.30 4.57 -4.63
CA ARG A 93 6.82 5.61 -3.71
C ARG A 93 5.99 5.01 -2.59
N PHE A 94 6.14 5.56 -1.39
CA PHE A 94 5.35 5.23 -0.20
C PHE A 94 4.22 6.24 -0.06
N GLU A 95 2.98 5.76 -0.10
CA GLU A 95 1.78 6.60 -0.17
C GLU A 95 0.66 6.07 0.74
N TRP A 96 -0.35 6.90 0.95
CA TRP A 96 -1.60 6.47 1.56
C TRP A 96 -2.33 5.49 0.64
N ASN A 97 -2.72 4.36 1.19
CA ASN A 97 -3.54 3.36 0.50
C ASN A 97 -5.01 3.44 0.94
N ARG A 98 -5.30 4.22 1.99
CA ARG A 98 -6.60 4.28 2.65
C ARG A 98 -6.86 5.66 3.26
N SER A 99 -8.09 6.13 3.12
CA SER A 99 -8.62 7.34 3.76
C SER A 99 -9.35 7.01 5.07
N TRP A 100 -9.88 8.05 5.74
CA TRP A 100 -10.75 7.86 6.90
C TRP A 100 -12.01 7.04 6.57
N LEU A 101 -12.58 7.21 5.36
CA LEU A 101 -13.76 6.45 4.91
C LEU A 101 -13.39 4.98 4.69
N GLY A 102 -12.28 4.73 4.00
CA GLY A 102 -11.77 3.36 3.82
C GLY A 102 -11.47 2.68 5.15
N ARG A 103 -11.01 3.42 6.16
CA ARG A 103 -10.80 2.91 7.52
C ARG A 103 -12.10 2.51 8.20
N ALA A 104 -13.15 3.34 8.11
CA ALA A 104 -14.47 3.03 8.67
C ALA A 104 -15.09 1.77 8.05
N LEU A 105 -14.84 1.54 6.76
CA LEU A 105 -15.36 0.40 6.00
C LEU A 105 -14.43 -0.82 6.00
N HIS A 106 -13.30 -0.78 6.72
CA HIS A 106 -12.25 -1.83 6.71
C HIS A 106 -11.76 -2.22 5.31
N LEU A 107 -11.72 -1.25 4.39
CA LEU A 107 -11.25 -1.43 3.02
C LEU A 107 -9.77 -1.08 2.92
N ARG A 108 -8.98 -1.94 2.27
CA ARG A 108 -7.53 -1.75 2.01
C ARG A 108 -6.67 -1.67 3.29
N SER A 109 -5.35 -1.72 3.10
CA SER A 109 -4.37 -1.43 4.16
C SER A 109 -4.15 0.08 4.30
N ASP A 110 -3.50 0.56 5.36
CA ASP A 110 -3.27 2.01 5.56
C ASP A 110 -2.30 2.61 4.53
N TYR A 111 -1.24 1.87 4.19
CA TYR A 111 -0.16 2.35 3.33
C TYR A 111 0.06 1.42 2.15
N ILE A 112 0.73 1.94 1.13
CA ILE A 112 1.14 1.17 -0.05
C ILE A 112 2.47 1.69 -0.57
N ILE A 113 3.31 0.76 -1.04
CA ILE A 113 4.46 1.08 -1.87
C ILE A 113 4.15 0.69 -3.30
N THR A 114 4.15 1.64 -4.22
CA THR A 114 3.90 1.42 -5.64
C THR A 114 5.09 1.86 -6.47
N GLY A 115 5.45 1.09 -7.50
CA GLY A 115 6.59 1.44 -8.32
C GLY A 115 6.97 0.38 -9.33
N GLN A 116 8.27 0.28 -9.58
CA GLN A 116 8.84 -0.63 -10.55
C GLN A 116 9.98 -1.44 -9.92
N VAL A 117 10.05 -2.71 -10.33
CA VAL A 117 11.15 -3.62 -10.02
C VAL A 117 11.85 -4.06 -11.30
N SER A 118 13.17 -4.01 -11.30
CA SER A 118 14.00 -4.39 -12.45
C SER A 118 14.92 -5.55 -12.08
N GLY A 119 15.03 -6.56 -12.96
CA GLY A 119 15.92 -7.71 -12.77
C GLY A 119 15.33 -8.85 -11.91
N PHE A 120 14.00 -8.94 -11.82
CA PHE A 120 13.32 -9.97 -11.04
C PHE A 120 13.21 -11.34 -11.76
N SER A 121 13.26 -11.36 -13.10
CA SER A 121 13.13 -12.61 -13.86
C SER A 121 14.44 -13.38 -13.97
N GLY A 122 14.48 -14.60 -13.42
CA GLY A 122 15.57 -15.57 -13.61
C GLY A 122 15.64 -16.18 -15.02
N GLY A 123 15.50 -15.39 -16.09
CA GLY A 123 15.56 -15.87 -17.47
C GLY A 123 15.87 -14.77 -18.50
N PRO A 124 16.29 -15.15 -19.73
CA PRO A 124 16.81 -14.24 -20.76
C PRO A 124 15.77 -13.28 -21.39
N ALA A 125 14.51 -13.37 -20.96
CA ALA A 125 13.43 -12.44 -21.33
C ALA A 125 13.18 -11.37 -20.25
N ALA A 126 14.22 -10.93 -19.54
CA ALA A 126 14.21 -9.85 -18.54
C ALA A 126 13.93 -8.48 -19.17
N GLY A 127 12.74 -8.33 -19.75
CA GLY A 127 12.26 -7.13 -20.41
C GLY A 127 11.63 -6.17 -19.42
N GLN A 128 12.44 -5.20 -18.98
CA GLN A 128 12.13 -3.85 -18.47
C GLN A 128 10.97 -3.72 -17.45
N ASN A 129 11.34 -3.29 -16.24
CA ASN A 129 10.50 -2.72 -15.17
C ASN A 129 9.10 -3.34 -14.97
N GLU A 130 9.01 -4.34 -14.11
CA GLU A 130 7.72 -4.91 -13.67
C GLU A 130 7.05 -4.00 -12.64
N THR A 131 5.71 -3.93 -12.67
CA THR A 131 4.96 -3.15 -11.69
C THR A 131 5.07 -3.82 -10.32
N LEU A 132 5.42 -3.01 -9.32
CA LEU A 132 5.52 -3.38 -7.92
C LEU A 132 4.38 -2.73 -7.15
N SER A 133 3.69 -3.52 -6.32
CA SER A 133 2.71 -3.04 -5.35
C SER A 133 2.89 -3.77 -4.02
N ILE A 134 2.98 -3.02 -2.92
CA ILE A 134 3.15 -3.56 -1.56
C ILE A 134 2.18 -2.87 -0.62
N PRO A 135 0.94 -3.37 -0.44
CA PRO A 135 0.05 -2.86 0.60
C PRO A 135 0.61 -3.22 1.98
N LEU A 136 0.67 -2.22 2.86
CA LEU A 136 1.26 -2.28 4.19
C LEU A 136 0.26 -1.81 5.25
N ALA A 137 0.16 -2.57 6.33
CA ALA A 137 -0.53 -2.21 7.56
C ALA A 137 0.53 -1.93 8.66
N PRO A 138 0.39 -0.84 9.41
CA PRO A 138 1.26 -0.57 10.54
C PRO A 138 0.96 -1.50 11.70
N GLU A 139 2.03 -1.99 12.31
CA GLU A 139 2.05 -2.66 13.60
C GLU A 139 2.97 -1.85 14.53
N THR A 140 2.95 -2.14 15.84
CA THR A 140 3.67 -1.34 16.86
C THR A 140 5.15 -1.09 16.53
N SER A 141 5.82 -2.04 15.89
CA SER A 141 7.27 -1.96 15.60
C SER A 141 7.66 -2.34 14.17
N TYR A 142 6.72 -2.69 13.30
CA TYR A 142 6.99 -3.14 11.93
C TYR A 142 5.84 -2.80 10.97
N LEU A 143 6.11 -2.93 9.66
CA LEU A 143 5.09 -2.83 8.61
C LEU A 143 4.79 -4.23 8.09
N ARG A 144 3.54 -4.67 8.22
CA ARG A 144 3.06 -5.96 7.73
C ARG A 144 2.45 -5.78 6.34
N GLY A 145 2.75 -6.67 5.40
CA GLY A 145 2.11 -6.62 4.10
C GLY A 145 2.42 -7.78 3.18
N ALA A 146 2.07 -7.61 1.92
CA ALA A 146 2.34 -8.55 0.84
C ALA A 146 3.03 -7.82 -0.32
N VAL A 147 3.85 -8.53 -1.09
CA VAL A 147 4.49 -7.99 -2.30
C VAL A 147 3.81 -8.58 -3.52
N PHE A 148 3.45 -7.71 -4.45
CA PHE A 148 2.91 -8.08 -5.75
C PHE A 148 3.85 -7.55 -6.82
N ILE A 149 4.34 -8.44 -7.68
CA ILE A 149 5.22 -8.14 -8.80
C ILE A 149 4.62 -8.76 -10.06
N GLY A 150 4.43 -7.96 -11.12
CA GLY A 150 4.06 -8.51 -12.42
C GLY A 150 3.42 -7.52 -13.38
N LYS A 151 3.26 -7.96 -14.64
CA LYS A 151 2.52 -7.23 -15.70
C LYS A 151 1.00 -7.44 -15.63
N ARG A 152 0.51 -8.47 -14.93
CA ARG A 152 -0.90 -8.81 -14.75
C ARG A 152 -1.12 -9.56 -13.43
N GLY A 153 -1.93 -8.99 -12.54
CA GLY A 153 -2.53 -9.70 -11.41
C GLY A 153 -1.57 -10.09 -10.25
N PRO A 154 -2.12 -10.50 -9.10
CA PRO A 154 -1.36 -10.62 -7.86
C PRO A 154 -0.49 -11.89 -7.82
N SER A 155 0.83 -11.73 -7.92
CA SER A 155 1.79 -12.77 -7.52
C SER A 155 1.85 -12.85 -5.99
N ARG A 156 1.70 -14.06 -5.43
CA ARG A 156 1.33 -14.36 -4.03
C ARG A 156 2.45 -14.08 -2.98
N ILE A 157 2.10 -13.24 -1.99
CA ILE A 157 2.35 -13.20 -0.52
C ILE A 157 3.67 -13.81 0.03
N SER A 158 4.42 -13.01 0.82
CA SER A 158 4.74 -13.28 2.26
C SER A 158 5.49 -12.15 2.99
N LEU A 159 4.95 -11.87 4.18
CA LEU A 159 5.38 -11.12 5.39
C LEU A 159 6.83 -10.61 5.53
N PHE A 160 6.97 -9.31 5.83
CA PHE A 160 8.20 -8.72 6.37
C PHE A 160 8.11 -8.51 7.88
N LEU A 161 9.18 -8.92 8.56
CA LEU A 161 9.54 -8.41 9.87
C LEU A 161 10.54 -7.29 9.63
N VAL A 162 10.13 -6.04 9.86
CA VAL A 162 11.06 -4.92 9.80
C VAL A 162 11.29 -4.42 11.21
N ARG A 163 12.51 -4.63 11.72
CA ARG A 163 12.96 -4.01 12.96
C ARG A 163 13.80 -2.79 12.62
N ARG A 164 13.44 -1.63 13.18
CA ARG A 164 14.28 -0.43 13.17
C ARG A 164 15.67 -0.81 13.71
N GLN A 165 16.73 -0.62 12.94
CA GLN A 165 18.06 -0.57 13.54
C GLN A 165 18.17 0.77 14.24
N GLU A 166 18.05 0.76 15.57
CA GLU A 166 18.65 1.81 16.36
C GLU A 166 20.15 1.79 16.09
N SER A 167 20.68 2.96 15.73
CA SER A 167 22.11 3.17 15.65
C SER A 167 22.67 2.92 17.06
N SER A 168 23.35 1.79 17.23
CA SER A 168 24.23 1.56 18.38
C SER A 168 25.43 2.49 18.23
N GLY A 169 25.27 3.73 18.68
CA GLY A 169 26.31 4.74 18.72
C GLY A 169 26.09 5.67 19.91
N SER A 170 27.06 5.66 20.84
CA SER A 170 27.18 6.50 22.04
C SER A 170 26.41 6.11 23.30
N ARG A 171 26.93 5.09 24.00
CA ARG A 171 27.04 5.07 25.48
C ARG A 171 28.08 4.02 25.93
N ARG A 172 29.33 4.23 25.53
CA ARG A 172 30.52 3.90 26.33
C ARG A 172 31.26 5.21 26.53
N LEU A 173 31.86 5.38 27.70
CA LEU A 173 32.39 6.63 28.29
C LEU A 173 31.36 7.38 29.14
N LEU A 174 31.07 6.84 30.33
CA LEU A 174 30.86 7.59 31.58
C LEU A 174 30.66 6.61 32.76
N GLU A 175 31.46 5.53 32.83
CA GLU A 175 31.55 4.65 34.02
C GLU A 175 33.02 4.33 34.34
N SER A 176 33.89 5.33 34.21
CA SER A 176 35.27 5.24 34.71
C SER A 176 35.85 6.62 34.98
N LEU A 177 35.20 7.39 35.87
CA LEU A 177 35.83 8.43 36.70
C LEU A 177 35.01 8.57 37.98
#